data_AF-A0A8J6JUJ5-F1
#
_entry.id   AF-A0A8J6JUJ5-F1
#
_cell.length_a   1.000
_cell.length_b   1.000
_cell.length_c   1.000
_cell.angle_alpha   90.00
_cell.angle_beta   90.00
_cell.angle_gamma   90.00
#
_symmetry.space_group_name_H-M   'P 1'
#
loop_
_entity.id
_entity.type
_entity.pdbx_description
1 polymer ?
#
loop_
_entity_poly.entity_id
_entity_poly.type
_entity_poly.pdbx_seq_one_letter_code
_entity_poly.pdbx_strand_id
1 'polypeptide(L)'
;MVGNRPGASGAIGSRAVARAAPDGRTLLMQANTFVMAPPMFARASYDPVAQFTPFIHLTNSGMVLAANPDVPVGSLPEFVAITSGYQEVAGYAPEDVRP
;
A
#
# COMPACT_ATOMS: atom_id res chain seq x y z
N MET A 1 -8.79 23.33 1.89
CA MET A 1 -7.86 23.05 0.77
C MET A 1 -7.26 21.67 0.99
N VAL A 2 -7.10 20.87 -0.06
CA VAL A 2 -6.50 19.52 0.04
C VAL A 2 -5.02 19.62 -0.33
N GLY A 3 -4.14 19.07 0.51
CA GLY A 3 -2.70 19.04 0.27
C GLY A 3 -2.19 17.61 0.13
N ASN A 4 -1.81 17.22 -1.09
CA ASN A 4 -1.29 15.88 -1.38
C ASN A 4 0.17 15.76 -0.91
N ARG A 5 0.47 14.77 -0.06
CA ARG A 5 1.82 14.46 0.43
C ARG A 5 2.18 12.99 0.18
N PRO A 6 2.49 12.61 -1.07
CA PRO A 6 2.81 11.23 -1.44
C PRO A 6 4.22 10.80 -0.98
N GLY A 7 4.50 9.50 -1.08
CA GLY A 7 5.83 8.91 -0.86
C GLY A 7 5.92 8.00 0.37
N ALA A 8 6.87 7.06 0.33
CA ALA A 8 7.10 6.03 1.36
C ALA A 8 5.80 5.32 1.81
N SER A 9 4.98 4.88 0.84
CA SER A 9 3.67 4.25 1.08
C SER A 9 2.70 5.09 1.95
N GLY A 10 2.82 6.42 1.87
CA GLY A 10 1.98 7.37 2.63
C GLY A 10 2.60 7.83 3.94
N ALA A 11 3.73 7.25 4.36
CA ALA A 11 4.35 7.55 5.64
C ALA A 11 4.81 9.00 5.81
N ILE A 12 5.16 9.70 4.72
CA ILE A 12 5.51 11.13 4.75
C ILE A 12 4.32 11.97 5.21
N GLY A 13 3.14 11.73 4.63
CA GLY A 13 1.89 12.39 5.03
C GLY A 13 1.48 12.05 6.45
N SER A 14 1.52 10.75 6.81
CA SER A 14 1.20 10.29 8.16
C SER A 14 2.08 10.95 9.22
N ARG A 15 3.41 10.98 9.02
CA ARG A 15 4.34 11.63 9.96
C ARG A 15 4.06 13.13 10.12
N ALA A 16 3.66 13.81 9.05
CA ALA A 16 3.34 15.23 9.12
C ALA A 16 2.09 15.48 9.98
N VAL A 17 1.05 14.65 9.83
CA VAL A 17 -0.18 14.78 10.62
C VAL A 17 0.03 14.34 12.08
N ALA A 18 0.81 13.27 12.32
CA ALA A 18 1.16 12.83 13.68
C ALA A 18 1.89 13.90 14.52
N ARG A 19 2.53 14.87 13.86
CA ARG A 19 3.24 15.99 14.51
C ARG A 19 2.43 17.30 14.56
N ALA A 20 1.26 17.34 13.93
CA ALA A 20 0.40 18.51 13.93
C ALA A 20 -0.23 18.71 15.32
N ALA A 21 -0.68 19.94 15.60
CA ALA A 21 -1.45 20.20 16.82
C ALA A 21 -2.75 19.37 16.80
N PRO A 22 -3.11 18.69 17.91
CA PRO A 22 -4.32 17.86 17.98
C PRO A 22 -5.57 18.72 18.21
N ASP A 23 -5.83 19.69 17.33
CA ASP A 23 -6.90 20.67 17.45
C ASP A 23 -8.10 20.41 16.51
N GLY A 24 -8.09 19.26 15.83
CA GLY A 24 -9.13 18.83 14.90
C GLY A 24 -9.10 19.52 13.52
N ARG A 25 -8.15 20.43 13.26
CA ARG A 25 -8.07 21.14 11.97
C ARG A 25 -7.21 20.42 10.93
N THR A 26 -6.47 19.40 11.34
CA THR A 26 -5.64 18.59 10.46
C THR A 26 -6.18 17.16 10.42
N LEU A 27 -6.60 16.72 9.24
CA LEU A 27 -7.12 15.37 9.02
C LEU A 27 -6.18 14.61 8.07
N LEU A 28 -6.05 13.31 8.32
CA LEU A 28 -5.32 12.38 7.46
C LEU A 28 -6.32 11.48 6.73
N MET A 29 -6.16 11.36 5.41
CA MET A 29 -6.86 10.39 4.58
C MET A 29 -5.84 9.38 4.05
N GLN A 30 -6.01 8.10 4.38
CA GLN A 30 -5.13 7.01 3.97
C GLN A 30 -5.93 5.72 3.71
N ALA A 31 -5.31 4.80 2.97
CA ALA A 31 -5.79 3.43 2.80
C ALA A 31 -5.20 2.50 3.88
N ASN A 32 -5.39 1.18 3.72
CA ASN A 32 -4.82 0.15 4.60
C ASN A 32 -3.28 0.19 4.69
N THR A 33 -2.59 0.79 3.72
CA THR A 33 -1.14 1.01 3.75
C THR A 33 -0.67 1.75 5.00
N PHE A 34 -1.54 2.54 5.63
CA PHE A 34 -1.28 3.24 6.90
C PHE A 34 -0.85 2.32 8.05
N VAL A 35 -1.45 1.13 8.17
CA VAL A 35 -1.07 0.16 9.20
C VAL A 35 0.02 -0.81 8.73
N MET A 36 0.13 -1.02 7.42
CA MET A 36 1.13 -1.92 6.82
C MET A 36 2.52 -1.30 6.78
N ALA A 37 2.64 0.02 6.55
CA ALA A 37 3.92 0.67 6.33
C ALA A 37 4.86 0.66 7.55
N PRO A 38 4.43 0.98 8.78
CA PRO A 38 5.34 1.05 9.94
C PRO A 38 6.21 -0.19 10.17
N PRO A 39 5.69 -1.44 10.15
CA PRO A 39 6.53 -2.63 10.35
C PRO A 39 7.46 -2.94 9.17
N MET A 40 7.26 -2.33 7.99
CA MET A 40 8.13 -2.55 6.81
C MET A 40 9.40 -1.70 6.84
N PHE A 41 9.46 -0.67 7.68
CA PHE A 41 10.64 0.19 7.82
C PHE A 41 11.42 -0.16 9.08
N ALA A 42 12.75 -0.23 8.97
CA ALA A 42 13.64 -0.45 10.12
C ALA A 42 13.41 0.55 11.27
N ARG A 43 12.91 1.75 10.95
CA ARG A 43 12.44 2.74 11.91
C ARG A 43 11.09 3.28 11.45
N ALA A 44 10.04 2.93 12.19
CA ALA A 44 8.72 3.49 11.99
C ALA A 44 8.74 5.01 12.16
N SER A 45 8.02 5.72 11.30
CA SER A 45 7.96 7.19 11.29
C SER A 45 6.76 7.76 12.05
N TYR A 46 5.85 6.88 12.49
CA TYR A 46 4.66 7.15 13.31
C TYR A 46 4.14 5.84 13.92
N ASP A 47 3.32 5.95 14.96
CA ASP A 47 2.54 4.86 15.54
C ASP A 47 1.07 5.00 15.10
N PRO A 48 0.52 4.06 14.29
CA PRO A 48 -0.82 4.18 13.75
C PRO A 48 -1.93 4.06 14.80
N VAL A 49 -1.63 3.52 15.98
CA VAL A 49 -2.59 3.30 17.08
C VAL A 49 -2.49 4.43 18.11
N ALA A 50 -1.28 4.75 18.56
CA ALA A 50 -1.09 5.71 19.66
C ALA A 50 -1.20 7.18 19.23
N GLN A 51 -0.91 7.50 17.95
CA GLN A 51 -0.81 8.89 17.49
C GLN A 51 -2.02 9.37 16.68
N PHE A 52 -3.05 8.55 16.52
CA PHE A 52 -4.20 8.88 15.67
C PHE A 52 -5.51 8.47 16.32
N THR A 53 -6.54 9.31 16.14
CA THR A 53 -7.92 8.98 16.48
C THR A 53 -8.66 8.61 15.19
N PRO A 54 -9.20 7.38 15.06
CA PRO A 54 -10.02 7.02 13.91
C PRO A 54 -11.26 7.92 13.83
N PHE A 55 -11.55 8.44 12.64
CA PHE A 55 -12.70 9.33 12.42
C PHE A 55 -13.82 8.65 11.62
N ILE A 56 -13.52 8.18 10.40
CA ILE A 56 -14.49 7.53 9.53
C ILE A 56 -13.79 6.57 8.55
N HIS A 57 -14.45 5.45 8.24
CA HIS A 57 -14.07 4.57 7.13
C HIS A 57 -14.89 4.95 5.89
N LEU A 58 -14.24 5.58 4.90
CA LEU A 58 -14.94 6.17 3.75
C LEU A 58 -15.39 5.12 2.73
N THR A 59 -14.52 4.18 2.39
CA THR A 59 -14.72 3.23 1.29
C THR A 59 -13.98 1.94 1.55
N ASN A 60 -14.50 0.83 1.04
CA ASN A 60 -13.78 -0.43 0.92
C ASN A 60 -13.58 -0.76 -0.57
N SER A 61 -12.41 -1.29 -0.94
CA SER A 61 -12.12 -1.68 -2.33
C SER A 61 -11.46 -3.05 -2.35
N GLY A 62 -12.03 -3.96 -3.13
CA GLY A 62 -11.46 -5.29 -3.35
C GLY A 62 -10.32 -5.24 -4.36
N MET A 63 -9.28 -6.03 -4.11
CA MET A 63 -8.23 -6.28 -5.10
C MET A 63 -8.63 -7.50 -5.96
N VAL A 64 -8.37 -7.44 -7.26
CA VAL A 64 -8.64 -8.53 -8.20
C VAL A 64 -7.35 -9.07 -8.78
N LEU A 65 -7.29 -10.38 -8.99
CA LEU A 65 -6.23 -11.01 -9.77
C LEU A 65 -6.62 -10.90 -11.25
N ALA A 66 -5.80 -10.20 -12.03
CA ALA A 66 -5.97 -10.07 -13.47
C ALA A 66 -4.74 -10.64 -14.18
N ALA A 67 -4.97 -11.36 -15.28
CA ALA A 67 -3.91 -11.89 -16.15
C ALA A 67 -3.98 -11.19 -17.51
N ASN A 68 -2.84 -11.13 -18.20
CA ASN A 68 -2.82 -10.74 -19.61
C ASN A 68 -3.65 -11.76 -20.41
N PRO A 69 -4.49 -11.32 -21.38
CA PRO A 69 -5.38 -12.21 -22.14
C PRO A 69 -4.66 -13.32 -22.92
N ASP A 70 -3.37 -13.15 -23.23
CA ASP A 70 -2.56 -14.15 -23.94
C ASP A 70 -2.04 -15.26 -23.00
N VAL A 71 -2.18 -15.10 -21.68
CA VAL A 71 -1.83 -16.13 -20.71
C VAL A 71 -2.99 -17.14 -20.67
N PRO A 72 -2.77 -18.42 -21.03
CA PRO A 72 -3.84 -19.41 -21.17
C PRO A 72 -4.29 -19.94 -19.80
N VAL A 73 -4.84 -19.07 -18.97
CA VAL A 73 -5.41 -19.38 -17.65
C VAL A 73 -6.86 -18.89 -17.60
N GLY A 74 -7.79 -19.82 -17.44
CA GLY A 74 -9.22 -19.55 -17.28
C GLY A 74 -9.67 -19.59 -15.82
N SER A 75 -8.81 -20.05 -14.91
CA SER A 75 -9.18 -20.28 -13.51
C SER A 75 -8.01 -20.06 -12.55
N LEU A 76 -8.33 -19.80 -11.27
CA LEU A 76 -7.32 -19.66 -10.22
C LEU A 76 -6.45 -20.93 -10.05
N PRO A 77 -7.00 -22.17 -10.08
CA PRO A 77 -6.17 -23.38 -10.05
C PRO A 77 -5.16 -23.48 -11.19
N GLU A 78 -5.57 -23.12 -12.42
CA GLU A 78 -4.64 -23.08 -13.58
C GLU A 78 -3.55 -22.02 -13.37
N PHE A 79 -3.91 -20.84 -12.87
CA PHE A 79 -2.93 -19.80 -12.52
C PHE A 79 -1.92 -20.26 -11.46
N VAL A 80 -2.39 -20.95 -10.41
CA VAL A 80 -1.52 -21.49 -9.36
C VAL A 80 -0.60 -22.57 -9.94
N ALA A 81 -1.11 -23.45 -10.80
CA ALA A 81 -0.32 -24.52 -11.42
C ALA A 81 0.86 -23.98 -12.24
N ILE A 82 0.66 -22.88 -12.98
CA ILE A 82 1.74 -22.25 -13.78
C ILE A 82 2.71 -21.40 -12.94
N THR A 83 2.31 -20.94 -11.75
CA THR A 83 3.12 -20.06 -10.88
C THR A 83 3.83 -20.79 -9.74
N SER A 84 3.43 -22.02 -9.40
CA SER A 84 3.97 -22.79 -8.26
C SER A 84 5.46 -23.13 -8.37
N GLY A 85 6.08 -22.96 -9.54
CA GLY A 85 7.53 -23.09 -9.75
C GLY A 85 8.29 -21.76 -9.80
N TYR A 86 7.59 -20.62 -9.80
CA TYR A 86 8.21 -19.29 -9.77
C TYR A 86 8.60 -18.96 -8.33
N GLN A 87 9.86 -19.24 -7.97
CA GLN A 87 10.48 -18.55 -6.84
C GLN A 87 10.72 -17.09 -7.24
N GLU A 88 10.27 -16.18 -6.37
CA GLU A 88 10.35 -14.75 -6.52
C GLU A 88 11.76 -14.31 -6.99
N VAL A 89 11.84 -13.60 -8.12
CA VAL A 89 12.96 -12.70 -8.37
C VAL A 89 12.82 -11.61 -7.33
N ALA A 90 13.52 -11.78 -6.21
CA ALA A 90 13.56 -10.80 -5.14
C ALA A 90 14.03 -9.46 -5.74
N GLY A 91 13.09 -8.52 -5.89
CA GLY A 91 13.36 -7.17 -6.36
C GLY A 91 12.71 -6.88 -7.70
N TYR A 92 11.81 -5.91 -7.67
CA TYR A 92 11.52 -4.97 -8.76
C TYR A 92 12.58 -5.02 -9.87
N ALA A 93 12.26 -5.66 -11.00
CA ALA A 93 13.04 -5.50 -12.21
C ALA A 93 12.76 -4.08 -12.74
N PRO A 94 13.77 -3.19 -12.84
CA PRO A 94 13.57 -1.94 -13.56
C PRO A 94 13.16 -2.27 -15.00
N GLU A 95 12.21 -1.50 -15.53
CA GLU A 95 11.75 -1.58 -16.91
C GLU A 95 12.94 -1.46 -17.88
N ASP A 96 13.54 -2.58 -18.30
CA ASP A 96 14.12 -2.73 -19.64
C ASP A 96 14.59 -4.16 -19.90
N VAL A 97 13.69 -5.04 -20.38
CA VAL A 97 14.10 -6.13 -21.29
C VAL A 97 12.92 -6.47 -22.21
N ARG A 98 12.89 -5.85 -23.40
CA ARG A 98 12.36 -6.52 -24.60
C ARG A 98 13.56 -6.94 -25.46
N PRO A 99 13.53 -8.11 -26.13
CA PRO A 99 14.38 -8.31 -27.30
C PRO A 99 13.96 -7.38 -28.45
#